data_AF-A0A5E4B3C1-F1
#
_entry.id   AF-A0A5E4B3C1-F1
#
_cell.length_a   1.000
_cell.length_b   1.000
_cell.length_c   1.000
_cell.angle_alpha   90.00
_cell.angle_beta   90.00
_cell.angle_gamma   90.00
#
_symmetry.space_group_name_H-M   'P 1'
#
loop_
_entity.id
_entity.type
_entity.pdbx_description
1 polymer ?
#
loop_
_entity_poly.entity_id
_entity_poly.type
_entity_poly.pdbx_seq_one_letter_code
_entity_poly.pdbx_strand_id
1 'polypeptide(L)'
;MFLISVEERQEGRASSNSQGTFPLQVTGEWRTILMGADNLEKISEDADMRVRFRHLECIDACEKLAVTFYVKSNGECHKFSVVATKGPHDVYEVECEYLL
;
A
#
# COMPACT_ATOMS: atom_id res chain seq x y z
N MET A 1 -9.00 -10.47 5.24
CA MET A 1 -7.56 -10.08 5.24
C MET A 1 -7.24 -9.61 3.83
N PHE A 2 -6.72 -8.39 3.64
CA PHE A 2 -6.41 -7.87 2.31
C PHE A 2 -4.96 -8.17 1.97
N LEU A 3 -4.73 -9.02 0.97
CA LEU A 3 -3.41 -9.24 0.41
C LEU A 3 -3.27 -8.33 -0.81
N ILE A 4 -2.47 -7.26 -0.65
CA ILE A 4 -2.00 -6.50 -1.80
C ILE A 4 -0.85 -7.30 -2.39
N SER A 5 -1.11 -8.03 -3.47
CA SER A 5 -0.04 -8.65 -4.25
C SER A 5 0.74 -7.53 -4.95
N VAL A 6 1.84 -7.11 -4.32
CA VAL A 6 2.83 -6.23 -4.95
C VAL A 6 3.68 -7.11 -5.87
N GLU A 7 3.37 -7.12 -7.16
CA GLU A 7 4.24 -7.75 -8.16
C GLU A 7 5.18 -6.69 -8.74
N GLU A 8 6.47 -6.80 -8.40
CA GLU A 8 7.53 -5.96 -8.92
C GLU A 8 7.81 -6.32 -10.39
N ARG A 9 7.72 -5.34 -11.31
CA ARG A 9 8.33 -5.49 -12.63
C ARG A 9 9.84 -5.37 -12.48
N GLN A 10 10.57 -6.47 -12.55
CA GLN A 10 12.03 -6.41 -12.69
C GLN A 10 12.39 -5.96 -14.11
N GLU A 11 12.76 -4.69 -14.27
CA GLU A 11 13.44 -4.19 -15.45
C GLU A 11 14.96 -4.25 -15.21
N GLY A 12 15.59 -5.33 -15.66
CA GLY A 12 17.01 -5.39 -16.06
C GLY A 12 18.12 -4.92 -15.09
N ARG A 13 18.76 -5.89 -14.42
CA ARG A 13 20.20 -5.99 -14.09
C ARG A 13 20.81 -5.01 -13.06
N ALA A 14 21.05 -5.51 -11.83
CA ALA A 14 22.35 -5.40 -11.16
C ALA A 14 22.59 -6.51 -10.11
N SER A 15 23.84 -6.95 -10.09
CA SER A 15 24.54 -7.98 -9.30
C SER A 15 24.04 -8.32 -7.88
N SER A 16 24.11 -9.62 -7.57
CA SER A 16 23.94 -10.21 -6.24
C SER A 16 24.92 -9.62 -5.21
N ASN A 17 24.37 -8.99 -4.18
CA ASN A 17 24.96 -8.97 -2.85
C ASN A 17 23.82 -8.96 -1.82
N SER A 18 23.58 -10.11 -1.20
CA SER A 18 22.61 -10.30 -0.14
C SER A 18 23.17 -9.73 1.16
N GLN A 19 23.03 -8.43 1.36
CA GLN A 19 23.10 -7.79 2.67
C GLN A 19 21.92 -6.82 2.80
N GLY A 20 21.17 -6.95 3.88
CA GLY A 20 19.82 -6.41 4.03
C GLY A 20 19.73 -4.89 3.87
N THR A 21 19.05 -4.46 2.81
CA THR A 21 18.53 -3.11 2.60
C THR A 21 17.16 -3.20 1.89
N PHE A 22 16.20 -3.91 2.50
CA PHE A 22 14.80 -3.86 2.10
C PHE A 22 14.07 -2.52 2.40
N PRO A 23 14.35 -1.78 3.50
CA PRO A 23 13.51 -0.63 3.86
C PRO A 23 13.56 0.54 2.86
N LEU A 24 14.64 0.72 2.10
CA LEU A 24 14.75 1.84 1.15
C LEU A 24 14.05 1.59 -0.19
N GLN A 25 13.64 0.35 -0.51
CA GLN A 25 13.05 0.05 -1.82
C GLN A 25 11.55 0.36 -1.91
N VAL A 26 10.85 0.44 -0.78
CA VAL A 26 9.40 0.69 -0.79
C VAL A 26 9.04 2.17 -0.94
N THR A 27 9.94 3.09 -0.59
CA THR A 27 9.69 4.53 -0.74
C THR A 27 9.60 4.91 -2.22
N GLY A 28 8.50 5.56 -2.60
CA GLY A 28 8.32 6.09 -3.96
C GLY A 28 6.87 6.12 -4.44
N GLU A 29 6.73 6.36 -5.75
CA GLU A 29 5.42 6.33 -6.41
C GLU A 29 4.98 4.90 -6.69
N TRP A 30 3.73 4.60 -6.35
CA TRP A 30 3.11 3.30 -6.54
C TRP A 30 1.84 3.40 -7.37
N ARG A 31 1.44 2.27 -7.97
CA ARG A 31 0.16 2.12 -8.66
C ARG A 31 -0.44 0.75 -8.36
N THR A 32 -1.70 0.71 -7.94
CA THR A 32 -2.46 -0.53 -7.84
C THR A 32 -2.72 -1.08 -9.25
N ILE A 33 -2.22 -2.28 -9.55
CA ILE A 33 -2.47 -2.98 -10.83
C ILE A 33 -3.63 -3.95 -10.69
N LEU A 34 -3.62 -4.74 -9.62
CA LEU A 34 -4.61 -5.76 -9.30
C LEU A 34 -4.99 -5.70 -7.82
N MET A 35 -6.18 -6.18 -7.49
CA MET A 35 -6.69 -6.27 -6.14
C MET A 35 -7.56 -7.52 -6.01
N GLY A 36 -7.37 -8.25 -4.91
CA GLY A 36 -8.17 -9.42 -4.55
C GLY A 36 -8.64 -9.31 -3.10
N ALA A 37 -9.85 -9.79 -2.84
CA ALA A 37 -10.42 -9.89 -1.52
C ALA A 37 -11.33 -11.12 -1.46
N ASP A 38 -11.46 -11.70 -0.27
CA ASP A 38 -12.45 -12.72 0.05
C ASP A 38 -13.87 -12.15 0.06
N ASN A 39 -14.02 -10.89 0.47
CA ASN A 39 -15.26 -10.11 0.32
C ASN A 39 -15.17 -9.14 -0.86
N LEU A 40 -15.82 -9.51 -1.97
CA LEU A 40 -15.85 -8.71 -3.20
C LEU A 40 -16.57 -7.37 -3.04
N GLU A 41 -17.54 -7.25 -2.13
CA GLU A 41 -18.30 -6.01 -1.91
C GLU A 41 -17.42 -4.88 -1.38
N LYS A 42 -16.34 -5.21 -0.66
CA LYS A 42 -15.37 -4.22 -0.15
C LYS A 42 -14.45 -3.65 -1.23
N ILE A 43 -14.30 -4.34 -2.36
CA ILE A 43 -13.40 -3.94 -3.45
C ILE A 43 -14.14 -3.69 -4.77
N SER A 44 -15.48 -3.70 -4.76
CA SER A 44 -16.30 -3.38 -5.92
C SER A 44 -16.11 -1.92 -6.33
N GLU A 45 -16.65 -1.55 -7.49
CA GLU A 45 -16.65 -0.14 -7.86
C GLU A 45 -17.30 0.71 -6.77
N ASP A 46 -16.68 1.85 -6.50
CA ASP A 46 -17.04 2.83 -5.46
C ASP A 46 -17.06 2.34 -4.00
N ALA A 47 -16.54 1.13 -3.74
CA ALA A 47 -16.36 0.60 -2.39
C ALA A 47 -15.16 1.22 -1.67
N ASP A 48 -15.29 1.30 -0.35
CA ASP A 48 -14.34 1.86 0.61
C ASP A 48 -12.92 1.28 0.48
N MET A 49 -12.79 -0.02 0.25
CA MET A 49 -11.49 -0.69 0.20
C MET A 49 -10.90 -0.84 -1.21
N ARG A 50 -11.54 -0.25 -2.24
CA ARG A 50 -10.97 -0.17 -3.59
C ARG A 50 -9.91 0.94 -3.70
N VAL A 51 -8.88 0.82 -2.87
CA VAL A 51 -7.75 1.74 -2.75
C VAL A 51 -6.83 1.69 -3.97
N ARG A 52 -6.48 2.88 -4.47
CA ARG A 52 -5.51 3.09 -5.54
C ARG A 52 -4.27 3.75 -4.94
N PHE A 53 -3.23 2.96 -4.66
CA PHE A 53 -1.99 3.48 -4.11
C PHE A 53 -1.37 4.53 -5.03
N ARG A 54 -0.74 5.52 -4.40
CA ARG A 54 -0.01 6.56 -5.11
C ARG A 54 1.39 6.77 -4.62
N HIS A 55 1.60 6.79 -3.31
CA HIS A 55 2.92 7.02 -2.74
C HIS A 55 3.06 6.25 -1.44
N LEU A 56 4.22 5.65 -1.23
CA LEU A 56 4.64 5.05 0.03
C LEU A 56 5.90 5.76 0.48
N GLU A 57 5.99 6.10 1.76
CA GLU A 57 7.15 6.78 2.35
C GLU A 57 7.50 6.13 3.68
N CYS A 58 8.71 5.59 3.77
CA CYS A 58 9.24 5.08 5.01
C CYS A 58 9.66 6.20 5.96
N ILE A 59 9.22 6.10 7.21
CA ILE A 59 9.56 7.03 8.28
C ILE A 59 10.28 6.24 9.37
N ASP A 60 11.32 6.83 9.97
CA ASP A 60 12.09 6.25 11.08
C ASP A 60 12.55 4.81 10.78
N ALA A 61 13.38 4.64 9.75
CA ALA A 61 13.84 3.32 9.27
C ALA A 61 12.70 2.33 8.93
N CYS A 62 11.56 2.87 8.48
CA CYS A 62 10.32 2.14 8.20
C CYS A 62 9.63 1.55 9.44
N GLU A 63 9.90 2.03 10.65
CA GLU A 63 9.03 1.71 11.80
C GLU A 63 7.62 2.30 11.62
N LYS A 64 7.50 3.29 10.72
CA LYS A 64 6.22 3.79 10.23
C LYS A 64 6.24 3.88 8.70
N LEU A 65 5.06 3.70 8.11
CA LEU A 65 4.86 3.84 6.67
C LEU A 65 3.75 4.84 6.40
N ALA A 66 4.09 5.97 5.80
CA ALA A 66 3.09 6.88 5.27
C ALA A 66 2.59 6.35 3.92
N VAL A 67 1.28 6.24 3.81
CA VAL A 67 0.59 5.65 2.67
C VAL A 67 -0.36 6.67 2.09
N THR A 68 -0.14 7.05 0.82
CA THR A 68 -1.05 7.92 0.08
C THR A 68 -1.78 7.13 -0.98
N PHE A 69 -3.11 7.25 -1.02
CA PHE A 69 -3.96 6.52 -1.94
C PHE A 69 -5.22 7.32 -2.30
N TYR A 70 -5.94 6.84 -3.31
CA TYR A 70 -7.25 7.33 -3.68
C TYR A 70 -8.32 6.26 -3.47
N VAL A 71 -9.49 6.67 -2.99
CA VAL A 71 -10.72 5.87 -3.01
C VAL A 71 -11.72 6.60 -3.88
N LYS A 72 -12.41 5.85 -4.73
CA LYS A 72 -13.54 6.40 -5.49
C LYS A 72 -14.80 6.11 -4.68
N SER A 73 -15.65 7.11 -4.45
CA SER A 73 -16.95 6.96 -3.81
C SER A 73 -17.94 7.87 -4.51
N ASN A 74 -19.13 7.35 -4.84
CA ASN A 74 -20.18 8.09 -5.55
C ASN A 74 -19.68 8.81 -6.82
N GLY A 75 -18.81 8.16 -7.60
CA GLY A 75 -18.22 8.77 -8.80
C GLY A 75 -17.03 9.71 -8.57
N GLU A 76 -16.76 10.16 -7.35
CA GLU A 76 -15.68 11.10 -7.02
C GLU A 76 -14.44 10.41 -6.43
N CYS A 77 -13.26 10.92 -6.75
CA CYS A 77 -11.99 10.41 -6.22
C CYS A 77 -11.51 11.24 -5.03
N HIS A 78 -11.44 10.62 -3.86
CA HIS A 78 -10.94 11.22 -2.64
C HIS A 78 -9.51 10.76 -2.36
N LYS A 79 -8.62 11.70 -2.05
CA LYS A 79 -7.22 11.43 -1.70
C LYS A 79 -7.10 11.29 -0.19
N PHE A 80 -6.43 10.24 0.26
CA PHE A 80 -6.10 9.99 1.66
C PHE A 80 -4.60 9.82 1.85
N SER A 81 -4.12 10.23 3.01
CA SER A 81 -2.77 9.97 3.50
C SER A 81 -2.87 9.51 4.95
N VAL A 82 -2.41 8.29 5.22
CA VAL A 82 -2.44 7.68 6.56
C VAL A 82 -1.05 7.23 6.95
N VAL A 83 -0.79 7.10 8.25
CA VAL A 83 0.50 6.60 8.76
C VAL A 83 0.25 5.29 9.47
N ALA A 84 0.77 4.21 8.91
CA ALA A 84 0.73 2.88 9.51
C ALA A 84 1.93 2.69 10.45
N THR A 85 1.72 1.96 11.54
CA THR A 85 2.79 1.59 12.48
C THR A 85 3.18 0.14 12.25
N LYS A 86 4.49 -0.12 12.25
CA LYS A 86 5.01 -1.47 12.11
C LYS A 86 4.76 -2.28 13.38
N GLY A 87 4.02 -3.37 13.25
CA GLY A 87 3.75 -4.36 14.27
C GLY A 87 4.67 -5.58 14.16
N PRO A 88 4.34 -6.66 14.89
CA PRO A 88 5.08 -7.92 14.81
C PRO A 88 5.14 -8.50 13.39
N HIS A 89 6.22 -9.22 13.09
CA HIS A 89 6.40 -9.92 11.81
C HIS A 89 6.34 -9.02 10.55
N ASP A 90 6.81 -7.77 10.68
CA ASP A 90 6.84 -6.78 9.58
C ASP A 90 5.45 -6.44 8.99
N VAL A 91 4.39 -6.63 9.77
CA VAL A 91 3.01 -6.25 9.40
C VAL A 91 2.76 -4.80 9.79
N TYR A 92 2.25 -3.97 8.88
CA TYR A 92 1.87 -2.60 9.19
C TYR A 92 0.37 -2.50 9.54
N GLU A 93 0.08 -1.84 10.65
CA GLU A 93 -1.28 -1.63 11.14
C GLU A 93 -1.66 -0.16 11.03
N VAL A 94 -2.88 0.11 10.58
CA VAL A 94 -3.42 1.47 10.45
C VAL A 94 -4.91 1.47 10.70
N GLU A 95 -5.37 2.46 11.45
CA GLU A 95 -6.79 2.74 11.61
C GLU A 95 -7.21 3.76 10.54
N CYS A 96 -8.11 3.34 9.66
CA CYS A 96 -8.67 4.20 8.61
C CYS A 96 -10.08 4.62 9.02
N GLU A 97 -10.19 5.71 9.78
CA GLU A 97 -11.48 6.26 10.23
C GLU A 97 -12.37 6.75 9.07
N TYR A 98 -11.80 6.92 7.87
CA TYR A 98 -12.49 7.45 6.69
C TYR A 98 -13.19 6.38 5.82
N LEU A 99 -13.15 5.09 6.23
CA LEU A 99 -13.72 3.96 5.47
C LEU A 99 -14.97 3.36 6.16
N LEU A 100 -15.80 4.21 6.78
CA LEU A 100 -17.02 3.82 7.50
C LEU A 100 -18.26 3.79 6.61
#